data_AF-A0A538DLB2-F1
#
_entry.id   AF-A0A538DLB2-F1
#
_cell.length_a   1.000
_cell.length_b   1.000
_cell.length_c   1.000
_cell.angle_alpha   90.00
_cell.angle_beta   90.00
_cell.angle_gamma   90.00
#
_symmetry.space_group_name_H-M   'P 1'
#
loop_
_entity.id
_entity.type
_entity.pdbx_description
1 polymer ?
#
loop_
_entity_poly.entity_id
_entity_poly.type
_entity_poly.pdbx_seq_one_letter_code
_entity_poly.pdbx_strand_id
1 'polypeptide(L)'
;MIDHVTANVGDFEQAKRFYTQALAPLGYSVQMEFEGAAGFGTGEGIPDFWIGSSPERGAAHVAFGAGDRATVDAFYDAAMAAADGNNVEAVCHLPG
;
A
#
# COMPACT_ATOMS: atom_id res chain seq x y z
N MET A 1 -12.76 -8.96 -11.71
CA MET A 1 -12.25 -7.60 -11.92
C MET A 1 -12.58 -6.83 -10.65
N ILE A 2 -11.54 -6.41 -9.93
CA ILE A 2 -11.67 -5.53 -8.77
C ILE A 2 -11.41 -4.13 -9.31
N ASP A 3 -12.28 -3.17 -8.96
CA ASP A 3 -12.10 -1.78 -9.35
C ASP A 3 -11.15 -1.08 -8.36
N HIS A 4 -11.47 -1.16 -7.07
CA HIS A 4 -10.61 -0.70 -5.99
C HIS A 4 -10.92 -1.43 -4.67
N VAL A 5 -10.03 -1.30 -3.69
CA VAL A 5 -10.24 -1.73 -2.29
C VAL A 5 -9.79 -0.66 -1.31
N THR A 6 -10.33 -0.68 -0.09
CA THR A 6 -9.94 0.26 0.99
C THR A 6 -9.45 -0.48 2.22
N ALA A 7 -8.29 -0.08 2.73
CA ALA A 7 -7.76 -0.49 4.02
C ALA A 7 -7.97 0.61 5.08
N ASN A 8 -8.63 0.26 6.19
CA ASN A 8 -8.83 1.19 7.30
C ASN A 8 -7.56 1.29 8.16
N VAL A 9 -7.11 2.51 8.43
CA VAL A 9 -5.88 2.81 9.17
C VAL A 9 -6.16 3.68 10.41
N GLY A 10 -5.30 3.54 11.43
CA GLY A 10 -5.45 4.28 12.69
C GLY A 10 -4.80 5.67 12.68
N ASP A 11 -3.59 5.77 12.13
CA ASP A 11 -2.89 7.03 11.89
C ASP A 11 -2.73 7.21 10.38
N PHE A 12 -3.49 8.15 9.82
CA PHE A 12 -3.52 8.41 8.38
C PHE A 12 -2.16 8.90 7.86
N GLU A 13 -1.51 9.81 8.57
CA GLU A 13 -0.27 10.42 8.12
C GLU A 13 0.89 9.42 8.16
N GLN A 14 0.93 8.59 9.20
CA GLN A 14 1.89 7.48 9.27
C GLN A 14 1.62 6.45 8.16
N ALA A 15 0.38 6.00 7.99
CA ALA A 15 0.04 5.02 6.98
C ALA A 15 0.30 5.54 5.55
N LYS A 16 -0.03 6.80 5.27
CA LYS A 16 0.24 7.43 3.97
C LYS A 16 1.73 7.43 3.68
N ARG A 17 2.59 7.86 4.62
CA ARG A 17 4.05 7.81 4.45
C ARG A 17 4.55 6.39 4.18
N PHE A 18 4.05 5.41 4.92
CA PHE A 18 4.39 4.01 4.74
C PHE A 18 4.03 3.53 3.32
N TYR A 19 2.77 3.65 2.91
CA TYR A 19 2.31 3.16 1.60
C TYR A 19 2.91 3.92 0.43
N THR A 20 3.19 5.22 0.56
CA THR A 20 3.92 5.97 -0.47
C THR A 20 5.32 5.39 -0.71
N GLN A 21 6.05 5.01 0.34
CA GLN A 21 7.38 4.44 0.20
C GLN A 21 7.32 2.98 -0.25
N ALA A 22 6.50 2.17 0.42
CA ALA A 22 6.39 0.74 0.17
C ALA A 22 5.93 0.46 -1.27
N LEU A 23 4.95 1.19 -1.79
CA LEU A 23 4.37 0.92 -3.10
C LEU A 23 5.15 1.56 -4.27
N ALA A 24 6.10 2.46 -4.00
CA ALA A 24 6.88 3.13 -5.06
C ALA A 24 7.62 2.16 -6.01
N PRO A 25 8.26 1.07 -5.55
CA PRO A 25 8.89 0.09 -6.44
C PRO A 25 7.91 -0.63 -7.37
N LEU A 26 6.62 -0.70 -7.00
CA LEU A 26 5.55 -1.25 -7.83
C LEU A 26 5.00 -0.24 -8.85
N GLY A 27 5.55 0.98 -8.89
CA GLY A 27 5.11 2.07 -9.78
C GLY A 27 3.86 2.81 -9.29
N TYR A 28 3.44 2.56 -8.05
CA TYR A 28 2.29 3.26 -7.46
C TYR A 28 2.70 4.64 -6.96
N SER A 29 1.78 5.58 -7.06
CA SER A 29 1.85 6.89 -6.41
C SER A 29 0.47 7.32 -5.93
N VAL A 30 0.40 8.40 -5.14
CA VAL A 30 -0.88 8.99 -4.71
C VAL A 30 -1.55 9.62 -5.93
N GLN A 31 -2.70 9.08 -6.30
CA GLN A 31 -3.51 9.57 -7.43
C GLN A 31 -4.61 10.52 -6.98
N MET A 32 -5.13 10.31 -5.77
CA MET A 32 -6.15 11.15 -5.15
C MET A 32 -5.93 11.24 -3.65
N GLU A 33 -6.29 12.39 -3.07
CA GLU A 33 -6.21 12.60 -1.64
C GLU A 33 -7.41 13.44 -1.17
N PHE A 34 -8.01 13.00 -0.07
CA PHE A 34 -9.09 13.68 0.65
C PHE A 34 -8.71 13.78 2.13
N GLU A 35 -9.50 14.52 2.91
CA GLU A 35 -9.31 14.59 4.35
C GLU A 35 -9.40 13.18 4.97
N GLY A 36 -8.27 12.68 5.48
CA GLY A 36 -8.16 11.36 6.11
C GLY A 36 -8.21 10.17 5.15
N ALA A 37 -8.09 10.36 3.83
CA ALA A 37 -8.04 9.26 2.87
C ALA A 37 -7.09 9.54 1.70
N ALA A 38 -6.39 8.50 1.24
CA ALA A 38 -5.47 8.59 0.09
C ALA A 38 -5.65 7.37 -0.81
N GLY A 39 -5.77 7.62 -2.11
CA GLY A 39 -5.87 6.62 -3.16
C GLY A 39 -4.56 6.49 -3.91
N PHE A 40 -4.05 5.27 -4.01
CA PHE A 40 -2.84 4.89 -4.71
C PHE A 40 -3.18 4.14 -5.98
N GLY A 41 -2.40 4.37 -7.04
CA GLY A 41 -2.54 3.68 -8.31
C GLY A 41 -1.32 3.89 -9.19
N THR A 42 -1.21 3.08 -10.25
CA THR A 42 -0.15 3.17 -11.27
C THR A 42 -0.56 4.08 -12.44
N GLY A 43 -1.86 4.31 -12.63
CA GLY A 43 -2.41 5.19 -13.68
C GLY A 43 -2.80 6.57 -13.14
N GLU A 44 -2.56 7.60 -13.94
CA GLU A 44 -2.85 9.01 -13.60
C GLU A 44 -4.34 9.20 -13.28
N GLY A 45 -4.65 9.56 -12.02
CA GLY A 45 -6.01 9.81 -11.56
C GLY A 45 -6.88 8.55 -11.42
N ILE A 46 -6.31 7.35 -11.43
CA ILE A 46 -7.03 6.07 -11.32
C ILE A 46 -6.46 5.25 -10.15
N PRO A 47 -6.87 5.52 -8.90
CA PRO A 47 -6.47 4.74 -7.75
C PRO A 47 -7.26 3.42 -7.63
N ASP A 48 -6.56 2.32 -7.38
CA ASP A 48 -7.14 0.99 -7.14
C ASP A 48 -6.91 0.49 -5.69
N PHE A 49 -6.07 1.18 -4.91
CA PHE A 49 -5.85 0.89 -3.49
C PHE A 49 -6.01 2.15 -2.65
N TRP A 50 -6.93 2.12 -1.69
CA TRP A 50 -7.21 3.25 -0.80
C TRP A 50 -6.81 2.94 0.63
N ILE A 51 -6.35 3.98 1.33
CA ILE A 51 -6.33 4.00 2.80
C ILE A 51 -7.32 5.04 3.31
N GLY A 52 -7.99 4.73 4.41
CA GLY A 52 -8.93 5.63 5.06
C GLY A 52 -8.80 5.60 6.58
N SER A 53 -8.75 6.76 7.23
CA SER A 53 -8.74 6.87 8.68
C SER A 53 -10.06 6.38 9.27
N SER A 54 -10.00 5.41 10.18
CA SER A 54 -11.21 4.88 10.84
C SER A 54 -10.89 4.34 12.24
N PRO A 55 -11.76 4.62 13.24
CA PRO A 55 -11.67 3.96 14.54
C PRO A 55 -12.00 2.46 14.43
N GLU A 56 -12.83 2.06 13.46
CA GLU A 56 -13.18 0.68 13.14
C GLU A 56 -12.20 0.11 12.11
N ARG A 57 -11.21 -0.65 12.61
CA ARG A 57 -10.18 -1.30 11.81
C ARG A 57 -10.13 -2.80 12.09
N GLY A 58 -10.23 -3.60 11.04
CA GLY A 58 -10.10 -5.06 11.07
C GLY A 58 -8.87 -5.52 10.31
N ALA A 59 -8.56 -6.82 10.40
CA ALA A 59 -7.49 -7.40 9.58
C ALA A 59 -7.92 -7.41 8.11
N ALA A 60 -7.07 -6.86 7.23
CA ALA A 60 -7.22 -6.92 5.79
C ALA A 60 -5.95 -7.54 5.19
N HIS A 61 -6.12 -8.34 4.14
CA HIS A 61 -5.00 -8.85 3.35
C HIS A 61 -5.17 -8.36 1.91
N VAL A 62 -4.21 -7.57 1.45
CA VAL A 62 -4.16 -7.02 0.10
C VAL A 62 -2.81 -7.41 -0.50
N ALA A 63 -2.84 -8.02 -1.68
CA ALA A 63 -1.65 -8.43 -2.40
C ALA A 63 -1.55 -7.63 -3.70
N PHE A 64 -0.36 -7.09 -3.98
CA PHE A 64 -0.08 -6.32 -5.19
C PHE A 64 0.66 -7.20 -6.20
N GLY A 65 0.32 -7.06 -7.48
CA GLY A 65 1.02 -7.75 -8.56
C GLY A 65 2.40 -7.15 -8.80
N ALA A 66 3.41 -8.00 -8.95
CA ALA A 66 4.77 -7.62 -9.34
C ALA A 66 5.18 -8.40 -10.60
N GLY A 67 5.93 -7.77 -11.50
CA GLY A 67 6.37 -8.38 -12.75
C GLY A 67 7.51 -9.40 -12.58
N ASP A 68 8.31 -9.25 -11.52
CA ASP A 68 9.45 -10.09 -11.21
C ASP A 68 9.78 -10.09 -9.71
N ARG A 69 10.72 -10.95 -9.30
CA ARG A 69 11.17 -11.05 -7.90
C ARG A 69 11.97 -9.85 -7.44
N ALA A 70 12.74 -9.22 -8.33
CA ALA A 70 13.53 -8.04 -7.96
C ALA A 70 12.62 -6.88 -7.51
N THR A 71 11.45 -6.76 -8.13
CA THR A 71 10.40 -5.79 -7.75
C THR A 71 9.80 -6.15 -6.39
N VAL A 72 9.59 -7.44 -6.10
CA VAL A 72 9.11 -7.90 -4.79
C VAL A 72 10.14 -7.59 -3.69
N ASP A 73 11.42 -7.85 -3.95
CA ASP A 73 12.52 -7.56 -3.03
C ASP A 73 12.62 -6.04 -2.78
N ALA A 74 12.51 -5.22 -3.83
CA ALA A 74 12.53 -3.77 -3.69
C ALA A 74 11.31 -3.22 -2.90
N PHE A 75 10.11 -3.77 -3.13
CA PHE A 75 8.92 -3.48 -2.34
C PHE A 75 9.15 -3.81 -0.85
N TYR A 76 9.71 -4.99 -0.57
CA TYR A 76 10.01 -5.42 0.79
C TYR A 76 11.03 -4.49 1.47
N ASP A 77 12.15 -4.20 0.80
CA ASP A 77 13.20 -3.32 1.32
C ASP A 77 12.65 -1.91 1.60
N ALA A 78 11.83 -1.37 0.70
CA ALA A 78 11.19 -0.06 0.88
C ALA A 78 10.21 -0.06 2.05
N ALA A 79 9.39 -1.10 2.18
CA ALA A 79 8.45 -1.25 3.30
C ALA A 79 9.19 -1.37 4.65
N MET A 80 10.30 -2.10 4.69
CA MET A 80 11.12 -2.24 5.90
C MET A 80 11.86 -0.96 6.26
N ALA A 81 12.34 -0.19 5.28
CA ALA A 81 12.96 1.10 5.49
C ALA A 81 11.98 2.17 5.97
N ALA A 82 10.71 2.06 5.57
CA ALA A 82 9.63 2.97 5.97
C ALA A 82 9.15 2.77 7.42
N ALA A 83 9.73 1.83 8.18
CA ALA A 83 9.17 1.38 9.45
C ALA A 83 9.46 2.34 10.63
N ASP A 84 8.42 3.05 11.07
CA ASP A 84 8.26 3.70 12.37
C ASP A 84 7.28 2.93 13.31
N GLY A 85 7.20 1.60 13.13
CA GLY A 85 6.73 0.65 14.15
C GLY A 85 5.25 0.25 14.03
N ASN A 86 5.04 -1.05 13.78
CA ASN A 86 3.78 -1.80 13.69
C ASN A 86 3.13 -1.81 12.29
N ASN A 87 3.03 -3.02 11.69
CA ASN A 87 2.16 -3.42 10.56
C ASN A 87 2.82 -3.79 9.23
N VAL A 88 3.92 -4.56 9.23
CA VAL A 88 4.30 -5.28 7.99
C VAL A 88 4.69 -6.73 8.28
N GLU A 89 3.73 -7.66 8.15
CA GLU A 89 4.05 -8.99 7.64
C GLU A 89 3.89 -8.93 6.12
N ALA A 90 4.96 -8.56 5.42
CA ALA A 90 5.03 -8.73 3.97
C ALA A 90 5.42 -10.18 3.67
N VAL A 91 4.43 -11.02 3.37
CA VAL A 91 4.68 -12.43 3.00
C VAL A 91 4.88 -12.51 1.49
N CYS A 92 6.14 -12.60 1.06
CA CYS A 92 6.49 -12.87 -0.34
C CYS A 92 6.14 -14.32 -0.68
N HIS A 93 5.12 -14.53 -1.52
CA HIS A 93 4.82 -15.84 -2.08
C HIS A 93 5.59 -15.99 -3.40
N LEU A 94 6.47 -16.98 -3.48
CA LEU A 94 7.21 -17.30 -4.70
C LEU A 94 6.21 -17.85 -5.75
N PRO A 95 6.20 -17.35 -7.00
CA PRO A 95 5.62 -18.12 -8.09
C PRO A 95 6.46 -19.39 -8.24
N GLY A 96 5.77 -20.54 -8.25
CA GLY A 96 6.35 -21.86 -8.52
C GLY A 96 6.74 -22.03 -9.99
#